data_AF-T0TIH6-F1
#
_entry.id   AF-T0TIH6-F1
#
_cell.length_a   1.000
_cell.length_b   1.000
_cell.length_c   1.000
_cell.angle_alpha   90.00
_cell.angle_beta   90.00
_cell.angle_gamma   90.00
#
_symmetry.space_group_name_H-M   'P 1'
#
loop_
_entity.id
_entity.type
_entity.pdbx_description
1 polymer ?
#
loop_
_entity_poly.entity_id
_entity_poly.type
_entity_poly.pdbx_seq_one_letter_code
_entity_poly.pdbx_strand_id
1 'polypeptide(L)'
;MHVFVLCLNYTIVTLRFKDNINEYAEKLEEISDLDHIKEFLEVYSIDDIIDNRDDLDFVEAGDAEDLAQELIEQMGGVETLSVETLQRYFNFGSYGRDLAINDYAKTSHGYVRNI
;
A
#
# COMPACT_ATOMS: atom_id res chain seq x y z
N MET A 1 33.08 -45.95 18.54
CA MET A 1 31.63 -45.65 18.51
C MET A 1 31.31 -44.14 18.51
N HIS A 2 32.08 -43.28 19.21
CA HIS A 2 31.83 -41.83 19.23
C HIS A 2 32.00 -41.08 17.89
N VAL A 3 32.99 -41.47 17.05
CA VAL A 3 33.26 -40.78 15.77
C VAL A 3 32.14 -40.99 14.74
N PHE A 4 31.51 -42.18 14.72
CA PHE A 4 30.38 -42.47 13.84
C PHE A 4 29.15 -41.63 14.17
N VAL A 5 28.86 -41.40 15.45
CA VAL A 5 27.72 -40.57 15.89
C VAL A 5 27.95 -39.10 15.56
N LEU A 6 29.18 -38.61 15.68
CA LEU A 6 29.56 -37.25 15.27
C LEU A 6 29.43 -37.04 13.75
N CYS A 7 29.91 -37.99 12.94
CA CYS A 7 29.74 -37.94 11.48
C CYS A 7 28.25 -37.97 11.09
N LEU A 8 27.45 -38.84 11.71
CA LEU A 8 26.01 -38.93 11.42
C LEU A 8 25.29 -37.63 11.77
N ASN A 9 25.59 -37.02 12.92
CA ASN A 9 25.01 -35.74 13.32
C ASN A 9 25.42 -34.61 12.36
N TYR A 10 26.67 -34.56 11.94
CA TYR A 10 27.13 -33.57 10.96
C TYR A 10 26.40 -33.71 9.61
N THR A 11 26.22 -34.94 9.13
CA THR A 11 25.46 -35.23 7.91
C THR A 11 23.97 -34.89 8.04
N ILE A 12 23.33 -35.18 9.18
CA ILE A 12 21.92 -34.84 9.41
C ILE A 12 21.73 -33.31 9.45
N VAL A 13 22.62 -32.58 10.12
CA VAL A 13 22.57 -31.12 10.19
C VAL A 13 22.74 -30.48 8.81
N THR A 14 23.68 -30.98 8.01
CA THR A 14 23.90 -30.48 6.64
C THR A 14 22.75 -30.79 5.70
N LEU A 15 22.11 -31.96 5.81
CA LEU A 15 20.91 -32.30 5.04
C LEU A 15 19.72 -31.40 5.41
N ARG A 16 19.42 -31.25 6.71
CA ARG A 16 18.35 -30.35 7.16
C ARG A 16 18.56 -28.90 6.73
N PHE A 17 19.81 -28.43 6.72
CA PHE A 17 20.15 -27.10 6.25
C PHE A 17 19.89 -26.94 4.75
N LYS A 18 20.20 -27.98 3.96
CA LYS A 18 19.91 -27.99 2.52
C LYS A 18 18.40 -28.01 2.24
N ASP A 19 17.64 -28.82 2.98
CA ASP A 19 16.19 -28.91 2.81
C ASP A 19 15.51 -27.55 3.11
N ASN A 20 15.94 -26.85 4.17
CA ASN A 20 15.47 -25.49 4.45
C ASN A 20 15.80 -24.52 3.31
N ILE A 21 17.00 -24.58 2.72
CA ILE A 21 17.36 -23.69 1.60
C ILE A 21 16.49 -23.96 0.38
N ASN A 22 16.20 -25.23 0.09
CA ASN A 22 15.32 -25.59 -1.02
C ASN A 22 13.90 -25.05 -0.78
N GLU A 23 13.37 -25.16 0.44
CA GLU A 23 12.06 -24.61 0.79
C GLU A 23 12.00 -23.10 0.57
N TYR A 24 12.99 -22.34 1.04
CA TYR A 24 13.05 -20.89 0.80
C TYR A 24 13.23 -20.55 -0.68
N ALA A 25 13.95 -21.38 -1.44
CA ALA A 25 14.12 -21.17 -2.88
C ALA A 25 12.79 -21.38 -3.64
N GLU A 26 12.02 -22.41 -3.29
CA GLU A 26 10.69 -22.67 -3.85
C GLU A 26 9.74 -21.51 -3.53
N LYS A 27 9.68 -21.05 -2.27
CA LYS A 27 8.85 -19.90 -1.88
C LYS A 27 9.23 -18.61 -2.61
N LEU A 28 10.52 -18.37 -2.85
CA LEU A 28 10.98 -17.22 -3.63
C LEU A 28 10.61 -17.34 -5.11
N GLU A 29 10.59 -18.55 -5.68
CA GLU A 29 10.12 -18.79 -7.04
C GLU A 29 8.63 -18.48 -7.18
N GLU A 30 7.82 -18.86 -6.19
CA GLU A 30 6.37 -18.59 -6.16
C GLU A 30 6.01 -17.10 -6.13
N ILE A 31 6.85 -16.26 -5.49
CA ILE A 31 6.63 -14.80 -5.45
C ILE A 31 7.46 -14.04 -6.48
N SER A 32 8.22 -14.72 -7.33
CA SER A 32 9.27 -14.11 -8.17
C SER A 32 8.78 -13.09 -9.20
N ASP A 33 7.51 -13.16 -9.55
CA ASP A 33 6.83 -12.29 -10.51
C ASP A 33 6.08 -11.13 -9.85
N LEU A 34 6.07 -11.06 -8.52
CA LEU A 34 5.63 -9.85 -7.82
C LEU A 34 6.66 -8.74 -8.03
N ASP A 35 6.18 -7.56 -8.38
CA ASP A 35 7.00 -6.35 -8.30
C ASP A 35 7.09 -5.90 -6.84
N HIS A 36 8.14 -5.13 -6.50
CA HIS A 36 8.32 -4.55 -5.16
C HIS A 36 8.32 -5.57 -3.98
N ILE A 37 8.81 -6.80 -4.22
CA ILE A 37 8.89 -7.87 -3.20
C ILE A 37 9.62 -7.42 -1.94
N LYS A 38 10.66 -6.60 -2.09
CA LYS A 38 11.48 -6.16 -0.96
C LYS A 38 10.64 -5.36 0.02
N GLU A 39 9.79 -4.48 -0.49
CA GLU A 39 8.91 -3.60 0.26
C GLU A 39 7.88 -4.42 1.05
N PHE A 40 7.31 -5.47 0.44
CA PHE A 40 6.41 -6.39 1.16
C PHE A 40 7.11 -7.18 2.26
N LEU A 41 8.34 -7.65 2.03
CA LEU A 41 9.13 -8.41 3.00
C LEU A 41 9.58 -7.58 4.22
N GLU A 42 9.51 -6.25 4.14
CA GLU A 42 9.76 -5.38 5.30
C GLU A 42 8.60 -5.41 6.31
N VAL A 43 7.40 -5.82 5.88
CA VAL A 43 6.18 -5.79 6.69
C VAL A 43 5.61 -7.19 6.96
N TYR A 44 5.64 -8.07 5.97
CA TYR A 44 5.01 -9.38 6.00
C TYR A 44 6.03 -10.52 5.90
N SER A 45 5.64 -11.71 6.37
CA SER A 45 6.43 -12.91 6.12
C SER A 45 6.25 -13.40 4.68
N ILE A 46 7.19 -14.19 4.17
CA ILE A 46 7.08 -14.80 2.83
C ILE A 46 5.78 -15.63 2.72
N ASP A 47 5.43 -16.37 3.77
CA ASP A 47 4.22 -17.19 3.79
C ASP A 47 2.95 -16.31 3.68
N ASP A 48 2.89 -15.18 4.40
CA ASP A 48 1.75 -14.26 4.30
C ASP A 48 1.64 -13.61 2.91
N ILE A 49 2.79 -13.32 2.27
CA ILE A 49 2.84 -12.76 0.91
C ILE A 49 2.32 -13.78 -0.11
N ILE A 50 2.71 -15.05 0.01
CA ILE A 50 2.19 -16.12 -0.84
C ILE A 50 0.67 -16.25 -0.67
N ASP A 51 0.20 -16.29 0.58
CA ASP A 51 -1.22 -16.52 0.89
C ASP A 51 -2.13 -15.37 0.43
N ASN A 52 -1.62 -14.14 0.37
CA ASN A 52 -2.41 -12.93 0.05
C ASN A 52 -1.95 -12.21 -1.22
N ARG A 53 -1.17 -12.90 -2.08
CA ARG A 53 -0.49 -12.34 -3.25
C ARG A 53 -1.37 -11.44 -4.12
N ASP A 54 -2.60 -11.88 -4.41
CA ASP A 54 -3.52 -11.19 -5.32
C ASP A 54 -4.17 -9.94 -4.68
N ASP A 55 -4.09 -9.79 -3.36
CA ASP A 55 -4.65 -8.68 -2.59
C ASP A 55 -3.58 -7.67 -2.15
N LEU A 56 -2.30 -7.92 -2.48
CA LEU A 56 -1.20 -7.02 -2.18
C LEU A 56 -1.08 -5.96 -3.27
N ASP A 57 -1.08 -4.70 -2.85
CA ASP A 57 -0.86 -3.56 -3.72
C ASP A 57 0.25 -2.67 -3.14
N PHE A 58 1.08 -2.15 -4.04
CA PHE A 58 2.18 -1.25 -3.68
C PHE A 58 1.92 0.12 -4.30
N VAL A 59 1.95 1.15 -3.45
CA VAL A 59 1.80 2.54 -3.87
C VAL A 59 3.09 3.28 -3.58
N GLU A 60 3.76 3.73 -4.63
CA GLU A 60 4.97 4.55 -4.52
C GLU A 60 4.58 5.97 -4.08
N ALA A 61 5.00 6.36 -2.87
CA ALA A 61 4.71 7.68 -2.31
C ALA A 61 5.86 8.16 -1.41
N GLY A 62 6.21 9.45 -1.48
CA GLY A 62 7.25 10.04 -0.65
C GLY A 62 6.79 10.35 0.77
N ASP A 63 5.54 10.76 0.92
CA ASP A 63 4.89 11.00 2.19
C ASP A 63 3.37 10.70 2.17
N ALA A 64 2.66 11.07 3.23
CA ALA A 64 1.23 10.80 3.36
C ALA A 64 0.35 11.64 2.41
N GLU A 65 0.83 12.81 1.98
CA GLU A 65 0.13 13.64 1.00
C GLU A 65 0.24 12.98 -0.38
N ASP A 66 1.45 12.58 -0.78
CA ASP A 66 1.69 11.84 -2.01
C ASP A 66 0.85 10.55 -2.07
N LEU A 67 0.83 9.78 -0.97
CA LEU A 67 0.02 8.56 -0.88
C LEU A 67 -1.47 8.84 -1.11
N ALA A 68 -1.99 9.88 -0.47
CA ALA A 68 -3.39 10.25 -0.63
C ALA A 68 -3.70 10.69 -2.07
N GLN A 69 -2.79 11.41 -2.70
CA GLN A 69 -2.92 11.84 -4.09
C GLN A 69 -2.95 10.64 -5.03
N GLU A 70 -1.97 9.75 -4.97
CA GLU A 70 -1.89 8.57 -5.83
C GLU A 70 -3.16 7.71 -5.74
N LEU A 71 -3.62 7.42 -4.51
CA LEU A 71 -4.84 6.65 -4.30
C LEU A 71 -6.09 7.35 -4.87
N ILE A 72 -6.20 8.67 -4.74
CA ILE A 72 -7.32 9.44 -5.31
C ILE A 72 -7.28 9.42 -6.84
N GLU A 73 -6.09 9.58 -7.43
CA GLU A 73 -5.92 9.55 -8.89
C GLU A 73 -6.29 8.18 -9.45
N GLN A 74 -5.86 7.10 -8.81
CA GLN A 74 -6.24 5.72 -9.19
C GLN A 74 -7.76 5.49 -9.11
N MET A 75 -8.46 6.10 -8.16
CA MET A 75 -9.92 6.03 -8.06
C MET A 75 -10.65 6.85 -9.12
N GLY A 76 -9.94 7.66 -9.91
CA GLY A 76 -10.52 8.52 -10.94
C GLY A 76 -10.79 9.95 -10.47
N GLY A 77 -10.10 10.40 -9.43
CA GLY A 77 -10.11 11.80 -8.97
C GLY A 77 -10.98 12.06 -7.74
N VAL A 78 -10.92 13.30 -7.26
CA VAL A 78 -11.58 13.77 -6.02
C VAL A 78 -13.11 13.62 -6.09
N GLU A 79 -13.68 13.65 -7.30
CA GLU A 79 -15.11 13.43 -7.56
C GLU A 79 -15.61 12.06 -7.12
N THR A 80 -14.72 11.08 -6.99
CA THR A 80 -15.06 9.70 -6.59
C THR A 80 -15.10 9.53 -5.07
N LEU A 81 -14.59 10.51 -4.32
CA LEU A 81 -14.65 10.49 -2.87
C LEU A 81 -16.09 10.57 -2.38
N SER A 82 -16.37 9.82 -1.30
CA SER A 82 -17.68 9.84 -0.69
C SER A 82 -18.05 11.24 -0.18
N VAL A 83 -19.34 11.56 -0.20
CA VAL A 83 -19.86 12.83 0.35
C VAL A 83 -19.49 12.98 1.83
N GLU A 84 -19.47 11.88 2.59
CA GLU A 84 -19.06 11.89 4.00
C GLU A 84 -17.58 12.28 4.17
N THR A 85 -16.70 11.74 3.34
CA THR A 85 -15.26 12.09 3.33
C THR A 85 -15.08 13.56 3.02
N LEU A 86 -15.74 14.05 1.96
CA LEU A 86 -15.67 15.46 1.58
C LEU A 86 -16.20 16.36 2.71
N GLN A 87 -17.30 16.01 3.37
CA GLN A 87 -17.83 16.79 4.51
C GLN A 87 -16.86 16.88 5.69
N ARG A 88 -16.07 15.85 5.93
CA ARG A 88 -15.11 15.83 7.06
C ARG A 88 -13.84 16.63 6.76
N TYR A 89 -13.35 16.58 5.53
CA TYR A 89 -12.01 17.07 5.20
C TYR A 89 -11.99 18.25 4.22
N PHE A 90 -13.01 18.42 3.38
CA PHE A 90 -13.07 19.54 2.46
C PHE A 90 -13.52 20.82 3.18
N ASN A 91 -12.73 21.88 3.07
CA ASN A 91 -13.03 23.15 3.71
C ASN A 91 -14.00 23.99 2.86
N PHE A 92 -15.29 23.65 2.92
CA PHE A 92 -16.36 24.39 2.22
C PHE A 92 -16.41 25.87 2.57
N GLY A 93 -16.06 26.24 3.81
CA GLY A 93 -16.04 27.65 4.24
C GLY A 93 -14.96 28.45 3.52
N SER A 94 -13.76 27.89 3.36
CA SER A 94 -12.68 28.52 2.60
C SER A 94 -13.00 28.60 1.12
N TYR A 95 -13.45 27.49 0.52
CA TYR A 95 -13.82 27.47 -0.89
C TYR A 95 -14.96 28.45 -1.20
N GLY A 96 -16.01 28.46 -0.37
CA GLY A 96 -17.13 29.40 -0.52
C GLY A 96 -16.74 30.86 -0.33
N ARG A 97 -15.76 31.16 0.53
CA ARG A 97 -15.21 32.51 0.67
C ARG A 97 -14.50 32.95 -0.61
N ASP A 98 -13.70 32.08 -1.20
CA ASP A 98 -12.97 32.39 -2.44
C ASP A 98 -13.95 32.63 -3.59
N LEU A 99 -15.01 31.82 -3.69
CA LEU A 99 -16.11 32.04 -4.64
C LEU A 99 -16.82 33.39 -4.41
N ALA A 100 -17.06 33.78 -3.16
CA ALA A 100 -17.71 35.05 -2.83
C ALA A 100 -16.80 36.29 -3.03
N ILE A 101 -15.49 36.09 -3.14
CA ILE A 101 -14.54 37.17 -3.47
C ILE A 101 -14.46 37.36 -4.99
N ASN A 102 -14.44 36.26 -5.75
CA ASN A 102 -14.09 36.30 -7.17
C ASN A 102 -15.31 36.23 -8.10
N ASP A 103 -16.25 35.34 -7.81
CA ASP A 103 -17.25 34.89 -8.81
C ASP A 103 -18.69 35.24 -8.43
N TYR A 104 -18.97 35.43 -7.14
CA TYR A 104 -20.34 35.62 -6.63
C TYR A 104 -20.48 36.90 -5.81
N ALA A 105 -21.52 37.68 -6.09
CA ALA A 105 -21.93 38.83 -5.27
C ALA A 105 -23.01 38.41 -4.26
N LYS A 106 -22.83 38.82 -3.00
CA LYS A 106 -23.79 38.56 -1.92
C LYS A 106 -25.00 39.49 -2.01
N THR A 107 -26.18 38.95 -1.75
CA THR A 107 -27.46 39.67 -1.64
C THR A 107 -28.09 39.45 -0.27
N SER A 108 -29.29 40.01 -0.04
CA SER A 108 -30.06 39.74 1.18
C SER A 108 -30.60 38.32 1.30
N HIS A 109 -30.70 37.56 0.19
CA HIS A 109 -31.34 36.24 0.17
C HIS A 109 -30.46 35.14 -0.46
N GLY A 110 -29.18 35.41 -0.74
CA GLY A 110 -28.28 34.44 -1.37
C GLY A 110 -27.13 35.09 -2.13
N TYR A 111 -26.64 34.39 -3.15
CA TYR A 111 -25.52 34.82 -4.00
C TYR A 111 -25.93 34.82 -5.47
N VAL A 112 -25.39 35.77 -6.25
CA VAL A 112 -25.61 35.87 -7.70
C VAL A 112 -24.27 35.92 -8.43
N ARG A 113 -24.22 35.36 -9.64
CA ARG A 113 -23.08 35.49 -10.56
C ARG A 113 -23.57 35.80 -11.97
N ASN A 114 -22.72 36.45 -12.76
CA ASN A 114 -22.91 36.58 -14.20
C ASN A 114 -22.17 35.43 -14.90
N ILE A 115 -22.78 34.79 -15.90
CA ILE A 115 -22.25 33.60 -16.59
C ILE A 115 -21.94 33.96 -18.04
#